data_AF-A0A7X5CXY1-F1
#
_entry.id   AF-A0A7X5CXY1-F1
#
_cell.length_a   1.000
_cell.length_b   1.000
_cell.length_c   1.000
_cell.angle_alpha   90.00
_cell.angle_beta   90.00
_cell.angle_gamma   90.00
#
_symmetry.space_group_name_H-M   'P 1'
#
loop_
_entity.id
_entity.type
_entity.pdbx_description
1 polymer ?
#
loop_
_entity_poly.entity_id
_entity_poly.type
_entity_poly.pdbx_seq_one_letter_code
_entity_poly.pdbx_strand_id
1 'polypeptide(L)'
;MINILISLLLGFLIGYKKILSEKMILLNTKLQTVFLLLLIFVMGMSIGMDKTIFTQLPTLGGTAFIFAVAVCIGSVVVVYVISRIFFREDKK
;
A
#
# COMPACT_ATOMS: atom_id res chain seq x y z
N MET A 1 12.53 0.04 -12.73
CA MET A 1 12.65 0.75 -11.43
C MET A 1 12.79 2.26 -11.61
N ILE A 2 13.76 2.74 -12.41
CA ILE A 2 13.95 4.18 -12.63
C ILE A 2 12.69 4.90 -13.13
N ASN A 3 11.88 4.25 -13.98
CA ASN A 3 10.63 4.83 -14.50
C ASN A 3 9.60 5.13 -13.40
N ILE A 4 9.55 4.30 -12.35
CA ILE A 4 8.62 4.49 -11.22
C ILE A 4 9.10 5.65 -10.35
N LEU A 5 10.42 5.77 -10.16
CA LEU A 5 11.02 6.92 -9.47
C LEU A 5 10.75 8.23 -10.21
N ILE A 6 10.89 8.23 -11.56
CA ILE A 6 10.62 9.40 -12.39
C ILE A 6 9.14 9.80 -12.32
N SER A 7 8.21 8.82 -12.40
CA SER A 7 6.78 9.13 -12.30
C SER A 7 6.38 9.65 -10.91
N LEU A 8 7.01 9.14 -9.84
CA LEU A 8 6.81 9.64 -8.48
C LEU A 8 7.30 11.09 -8.33
N LEU A 9 8.50 11.39 -8.85
CA LEU A 9 9.07 12.75 -8.83
C LEU A 9 8.20 13.73 -9.62
N LEU A 10 7.70 13.32 -10.79
CA LEU A 10 6.78 14.13 -11.59
C LEU A 10 5.46 14.37 -10.84
N GLY A 11 4.87 13.33 -10.25
CA GLY A 11 3.65 13.45 -9.45
C GLY A 11 3.83 14.40 -8.26
N PHE A 12 4.96 14.32 -7.57
CA PHE A 12 5.32 15.23 -6.48
C PHE A 12 5.48 16.69 -6.95
N LEU A 13 6.19 16.93 -8.05
CA LEU A 13 6.37 18.27 -8.63
C LEU A 13 5.04 18.89 -9.08
N ILE A 14 4.16 18.08 -9.69
CA ILE A 14 2.83 18.49 -10.11
C ILE A 14 1.96 18.84 -8.89
N GLY A 15 2.01 18.02 -7.83
CA GLY A 15 1.31 18.27 -6.56
C GLY A 15 1.81 19.53 -5.84
N TYR A 16 3.13 19.75 -5.80
CA TYR A 16 3.75 20.90 -5.16
C TYR A 16 3.36 22.23 -5.82
N LYS A 17 3.22 22.26 -7.15
CA LYS A 17 2.79 23.47 -7.88
C LYS A 17 1.34 23.90 -7.59
N LYS A 18 0.57 23.15 -6.78
CA LYS A 18 -0.82 23.45 -6.39
C LYS A 18 -1.77 23.73 -7.58
N ILE A 19 -1.41 23.23 -8.75
CA ILE A 19 -2.12 23.40 -10.03
C ILE A 19 -3.45 22.63 -10.05
N LEU A 20 -3.60 21.62 -9.19
CA LEU A 20 -4.81 20.82 -9.12
C LEU A 20 -5.88 21.48 -8.25
N SER A 21 -6.99 21.83 -8.89
CA SER A 21 -8.23 22.20 -8.19
C SER A 21 -8.76 21.02 -7.37
N GLU A 22 -9.39 21.30 -6.23
CA GLU A 22 -10.02 20.29 -5.35
C GLU A 22 -10.97 19.35 -6.11
N LYS A 23 -11.70 19.88 -7.11
CA LYS A 23 -12.59 19.08 -7.96
C LYS A 23 -11.83 18.02 -8.78
N MET A 24 -10.65 18.38 -9.28
CA MET A 24 -9.81 17.49 -10.08
C MET A 24 -9.14 16.43 -9.20
N ILE A 25 -8.77 16.78 -7.97
CA ILE A 25 -8.27 15.82 -6.96
C ILE A 25 -9.37 14.83 -6.58
N LEU A 26 -10.59 15.31 -6.34
CA LEU A 26 -11.73 14.46 -6.00
C LEU A 26 -12.10 13.50 -7.15
N LEU A 27 -12.08 13.98 -8.40
CA LEU A 27 -12.33 13.15 -9.58
C LEU A 27 -11.24 12.09 -9.76
N ASN A 28 -9.96 12.47 -9.62
CA ASN A 28 -8.86 11.51 -9.66
C ASN A 28 -8.99 10.45 -8.57
N THR A 29 -9.38 10.83 -7.36
CA THR A 29 -9.59 9.90 -6.25
C THR A 29 -10.70 8.89 -6.58
N LYS A 30 -11.84 9.35 -7.10
CA LYS A 30 -12.94 8.46 -7.52
C LYS A 30 -12.52 7.52 -8.64
N LEU A 31 -11.84 8.05 -9.67
CA LEU A 31 -11.34 7.24 -10.78
C LEU A 31 -10.31 6.21 -10.28
N GLN A 32 -9.36 6.62 -9.45
CA GLN A 32 -8.34 5.74 -8.88
C GLN A 32 -8.97 4.57 -8.12
N THR A 33 -10.01 4.82 -7.31
CA THR A 33 -10.73 3.75 -6.61
C THR A 33 -11.40 2.78 -7.59
N VAL A 34 -12.03 3.27 -8.66
CA VAL A 34 -12.65 2.42 -9.68
C VAL A 34 -11.59 1.56 -10.39
N PHE A 35 -10.47 2.17 -10.80
CA PHE A 35 -9.37 1.43 -11.43
C PHE A 35 -8.69 0.45 -10.48
N LEU A 36 -8.53 0.80 -9.21
CA LEU A 36 -7.99 -0.08 -8.18
C LEU A 36 -8.88 -1.31 -8.01
N LEU A 37 -10.19 -1.12 -7.95
CA LEU A 37 -11.14 -2.23 -7.85
C LEU A 37 -11.08 -3.14 -9.08
N LEU A 38 -11.02 -2.55 -10.28
CA LEU A 38 -10.83 -3.30 -11.53
C LEU A 38 -9.52 -4.08 -11.51
N LEU A 39 -8.42 -3.47 -11.06
CA LEU A 39 -7.11 -4.11 -11.00
C LEU A 39 -7.09 -5.28 -10.02
N ILE A 40 -7.66 -5.10 -8.82
CA ILE A 40 -7.80 -6.19 -7.83
C ILE A 40 -8.69 -7.30 -8.39
N PHE A 41 -9.77 -6.96 -9.10
CA PHE A 41 -10.64 -7.93 -9.75
C PHE A 41 -9.90 -8.75 -10.82
N VAL A 42 -9.15 -8.09 -11.71
CA VAL A 42 -8.31 -8.75 -12.71
C VAL A 42 -7.26 -9.62 -12.05
N MET A 43 -6.60 -9.13 -11.00
CA MET A 43 -5.62 -9.92 -10.24
C MET A 43 -6.25 -11.19 -9.66
N GLY A 44 -7.47 -11.08 -9.09
CA GLY A 44 -8.23 -12.23 -8.60
C GLY A 44 -8.55 -13.24 -9.71
N MET A 45 -9.00 -12.77 -10.87
CA MET A 45 -9.26 -13.63 -12.04
C MET A 45 -7.99 -14.32 -12.54
N SER A 46 -6.87 -13.59 -12.65
CA SER A 46 -5.58 -14.14 -13.08
C SER A 46 -5.10 -15.25 -12.14
N ILE A 47 -5.24 -15.07 -10.82
CA ILE A 47 -4.89 -16.09 -9.83
C ILE A 47 -5.82 -17.31 -9.94
N GLY A 48 -7.12 -17.10 -10.16
CA GLY A 48 -8.10 -18.19 -10.29
C GLY A 48 -7.94 -19.03 -11.56
N MET A 49 -7.46 -18.44 -12.65
CA MET A 49 -7.22 -19.14 -13.91
C MET A 49 -5.87 -19.87 -13.95
N ASP A 50 -4.87 -19.40 -13.20
CA ASP A 50 -3.55 -20.02 -13.14
C ASP A 50 -3.55 -21.24 -12.20
N LYS A 51 -3.56 -22.44 -12.78
CA LYS A 51 -3.52 -23.71 -12.04
C LYS A 51 -2.27 -23.86 -11.16
N THR A 52 -1.16 -23.24 -11.54
CA THR A 52 0.10 -23.28 -10.78
C THR A 52 -0.03 -22.49 -9.49
N ILE A 53 -0.58 -21.28 -9.58
CA ILE A 53 -0.84 -20.44 -8.40
C ILE A 53 -1.98 -21.03 -7.57
N PHE A 54 -3.05 -21.52 -8.20
CA PHE A 54 -4.19 -22.10 -7.50
C PHE A 54 -3.82 -23.32 -6.64
N THR A 55 -2.95 -24.20 -7.14
CA THR A 55 -2.44 -25.34 -6.36
C THR A 55 -1.48 -24.93 -5.25
N GLN A 56 -0.75 -23.82 -5.44
CA GLN A 56 0.15 -23.25 -4.44
C GLN A 56 -0.55 -22.28 -3.47
N LEU A 57 -1.84 -21.95 -3.65
CA LEU A 57 -2.60 -21.06 -2.78
C LEU A 57 -2.52 -21.44 -1.29
N PRO A 58 -2.59 -22.72 -0.88
CA PRO A 58 -2.43 -23.08 0.53
C PRO A 58 -1.04 -22.72 1.08
N THR A 59 0.01 -22.95 0.30
CA THR A 59 1.40 -22.61 0.68
C THR A 59 1.65 -21.09 0.64
N LEU A 60 1.14 -20.40 -0.37
CA LEU A 60 1.24 -18.94 -0.49
C LEU A 60 0.41 -18.24 0.59
N GLY A 61 -0.80 -18.73 0.86
CA GLY A 61 -1.68 -18.20 1.90
C GLY A 61 -1.11 -18.41 3.29
N GLY A 62 -0.54 -19.58 3.56
CA GLY A 62 0.14 -19.87 4.82
C GLY A 62 1.35 -18.96 5.06
N THR A 63 2.22 -18.81 4.05
CA THR A 63 3.36 -17.88 4.14
C THR A 63 2.88 -16.44 4.29
N ALA A 64 1.90 -16.00 3.49
CA ALA A 64 1.30 -14.67 3.60
C ALA A 64 0.69 -14.39 4.97
N PHE A 65 0.05 -15.38 5.60
CA PHE A 65 -0.51 -15.23 6.95
C PHE A 65 0.60 -15.03 8.00
N ILE A 66 1.66 -15.84 7.95
CA ILE A 66 2.82 -15.67 8.83
C ILE A 66 3.46 -14.29 8.64
N PHE A 67 3.63 -13.85 7.38
CA PHE A 67 4.13 -12.51 7.08
C PHE A 67 3.19 -11.42 7.61
N ALA A 68 1.88 -11.55 7.44
CA ALA A 68 0.91 -10.58 7.93
C ALA A 68 0.98 -10.44 9.45
N VAL A 69 1.00 -11.56 10.18
CA VAL A 69 1.10 -11.56 11.64
C VAL A 69 2.45 -10.99 12.10
N ALA A 70 3.55 -11.43 11.50
CA ALA A 70 4.90 -10.96 11.83
C ALA A 70 5.07 -9.45 11.58
N VAL A 71 4.58 -8.95 10.44
CA VAL A 71 4.63 -7.52 10.10
C VAL A 71 3.73 -6.70 11.01
N CYS A 72 2.52 -7.17 11.34
CA CYS A 72 1.65 -6.48 12.29
C CYS A 72 2.29 -6.37 13.68
N ILE A 73 2.80 -7.49 14.22
CA ILE A 73 3.48 -7.50 15.53
C ILE A 73 4.73 -6.61 15.48
N GLY A 74 5.56 -6.76 14.45
CA GLY A 74 6.78 -5.96 14.28
C GLY A 74 6.48 -4.46 14.20
N SER A 75 5.47 -4.06 13.40
CA SER A 75 5.04 -2.67 13.28
C SER A 75 4.58 -2.10 14.62
N VAL A 76 3.72 -2.81 15.36
CA VAL A 76 3.22 -2.37 16.67
C VAL A 76 4.35 -2.28 17.70
N VAL A 77 5.23 -3.27 17.77
CA VAL A 77 6.38 -3.29 18.69
C VAL A 77 7.32 -2.12 18.41
N VAL A 78 7.66 -1.89 17.14
CA VAL A 78 8.55 -0.79 16.74
C VAL A 78 7.92 0.56 17.09
N VAL A 79 6.64 0.78 16.76
CA VAL A 79 5.94 2.02 17.11
C VAL A 79 5.87 2.20 18.63
N TYR A 80 5.63 1.14 19.40
CA TYR A 80 5.60 1.20 20.86
C TYR A 80 6.96 1.57 21.45
N VAL A 81 8.05 0.96 20.96
CA VAL A 81 9.42 1.25 21.41
C VAL A 81 9.79 2.70 21.06
N ILE A 82 9.55 3.13 19.83
CA ILE A 82 9.84 4.50 19.38
C ILE A 82 9.02 5.50 20.18
N SER A 83 7.71 5.26 20.36
CA SER A 83 6.85 6.12 21.17
C SER A 83 7.35 6.19 22.62
N ARG A 84 7.78 5.09 23.22
CA ARG A 84 8.30 5.09 24.59
C ARG A 84 9.67 5.74 24.73
N ILE A 85 10.54 5.70 23.72
CA ILE A 85 11.86 6.34 23.78
C ILE A 85 11.75 7.83 23.47
N PHE A 86 10.94 8.22 22.48
CA PHE A 86 10.90 9.60 21.97
C PHE A 86 9.84 10.48 22.67
N PHE A 87 8.69 9.92 23.10
CA PHE A 87 7.64 10.66 23.81
C PHE A 87 7.77 10.59 25.34
N ARG A 88 8.92 10.14 25.88
CA ARG A 88 9.18 10.08 27.32
C ARG A 88 9.67 11.38 27.94
N GLU A 89 9.78 12.48 27.19
CA GLU A 89 10.24 13.78 27.70
C GLU A 89 9.13 14.84 27.88
N ASP A 90 7.85 14.46 27.87
CA ASP A 90 6.76 15.39 28.23
C ASP A 90 5.95 14.87 29.42
N LYS A 91 6.64 14.61 30.53
CA LYS A 91 6.02 14.58 31.86
C LYS A 91 6.69 15.58 32.79
N LYS A 92 6.22 16.82 32.68
CA LYS A 92 6.28 17.93 33.65
C LYS A 92 7.66 18.36 34.15
#